data_AF-A0A0C2DPS9-F1
#
_entry.id   AF-A0A0C2DPS9-F1
#
_cell.length_a   1.000
_cell.length_b   1.000
_cell.length_c   1.000
_cell.angle_alpha   90.00
_cell.angle_beta   90.00
_cell.angle_gamma   90.00
#
_symmetry.space_group_name_H-M   'P 1'
#
loop_
_entity.id
_entity.type
_entity.pdbx_description
1 polymer ?
#
loop_
_entity_poly.entity_id
_entity_poly.type
_entity_poly.pdbx_seq_one_letter_code
_entity_poly.pdbx_strand_id
1 'polypeptide(L)' 'MHYFSNILSKMAWDTRKKFGCAIVDCSGKTHVVCHYEPMYGEQIYEIGEKCTGCSYYGSNVRCENDLCIA' A
#
# COMPACT_ATOMS: atom_id res chain seq x y z
N MET A 1 8.56 22.70 1.45
CA MET A 1 7.99 21.62 0.62
C MET A 1 7.60 20.48 1.56
N HIS A 2 6.49 20.63 2.27
CA HIS A 2 5.96 19.67 3.24
C HIS A 2 4.45 19.60 3.06
N TYR A 3 3.84 18.44 3.33
CA TYR A 3 2.40 18.13 3.32
C TYR A 3 1.77 17.49 2.05
N PHE A 4 2.37 16.41 1.54
CA PHE A 4 1.62 15.38 0.81
C PHE A 4 1.61 14.05 1.61
N SER A 5 1.31 14.10 2.91
CA SER A 5 0.85 12.89 3.63
C SER A 5 -0.65 12.68 3.34
N ASN A 6 -0.96 12.44 2.08
CA ASN A 6 -2.31 12.13 1.62
C ASN A 6 -2.51 10.61 1.69
N ILE A 7 -3.68 10.16 2.13
CA ILE A 7 -4.07 8.74 2.22
C ILE A 7 -3.64 7.86 1.03
N LEU A 8 -3.53 8.47 -0.15
CA LEU A 8 -3.02 7.86 -1.38
C LEU A 8 -1.61 7.26 -1.23
N SER A 9 -0.66 7.97 -0.61
CA SER A 9 0.70 7.45 -0.41
C SER A 9 0.72 6.26 0.55
N LYS A 10 -0.21 6.21 1.51
CA LYS A 10 -0.36 5.06 2.40
C LYS A 10 -0.89 3.83 1.65
N MET A 11 -1.84 4.01 0.75
CA MET A 11 -2.45 2.91 0.00
C MET A 11 -1.56 2.40 -1.12
N ALA A 12 -0.83 3.27 -1.81
CA ALA A 12 -0.08 2.94 -3.01
C ALA A 12 1.38 2.48 -2.75
N TRP A 13 1.79 2.37 -1.47
CA TRP A 13 3.17 2.03 -1.13
C TRP A 13 3.49 0.58 -1.52
N ASP A 14 4.34 0.37 -2.53
CA ASP A 14 4.49 -0.91 -3.23
C ASP A 14 5.09 -2.04 -2.38
N THR A 15 5.86 -1.70 -1.35
CA THR A 15 6.42 -2.67 -0.41
C THR A 15 5.43 -3.15 0.66
N ARG A 16 4.25 -2.51 0.81
CA ARG A 16 3.23 -2.91 1.78
C ARG A 16 2.41 -4.08 1.26
N LYS A 17 2.25 -5.11 2.08
CA LYS A 17 1.54 -6.34 1.71
C LYS A 17 0.29 -6.55 2.54
N LYS A 18 0.17 -5.84 3.67
CA LYS A 18 -0.93 -6.00 4.62
C LYS A 18 -1.48 -4.66 5.08
N PHE A 19 -2.79 -4.65 5.24
CA PHE A 19 -3.52 -3.59 5.92
C PHE A 19 -4.72 -4.20 6.64
N GLY A 20 -5.23 -3.50 7.64
CA GLY A 20 -6.43 -3.88 8.37
C GLY A 20 -7.26 -2.66 8.68
N CYS A 21 -8.58 -2.78 8.55
CA CYS A 21 -9.50 -1.66 8.79
C CYS A 21 -10.54 -2.02 9.86
N ALA A 22 -11.03 -0.99 10.54
CA ALA A 22 -12.14 -1.06 11.46
C ALA A 22 -13.16 0.03 11.12
N ILE A 23 -14.43 -0.31 11.30
CA ILE A 23 -15.57 0.58 11.09
C ILE A 23 -16.34 0.63 12.41
N VAL A 24 -16.47 1.81 13.01
CA VAL A 24 -17.06 2.00 14.34
C VAL A 24 -17.99 3.20 14.34
N ASP A 25 -19.14 3.11 15.01
CA ASP A 25 -19.96 4.28 15.31
C ASP A 25 -19.44 4.96 16.59
N CYS A 26 -19.18 6.26 16.49
CA CYS A 26 -18.81 7.11 17.61
C CYS A 26 -19.85 8.23 17.73
N SER A 27 -20.86 8.01 18.58
CA SER A 27 -21.93 8.98 18.86
C SER A 27 -22.70 9.41 17.61
N GLY A 28 -23.10 8.45 16.77
CA GLY A 28 -23.87 8.68 15.55
C GLY A 28 -23.05 9.11 14.34
N LYS A 29 -21.71 9.04 14.43
CA LYS A 29 -20.79 9.21 13.31
C LYS A 29 -20.07 7.90 13.03
N THR A 30 -20.06 7.45 11.78
CA THR A 30 -19.26 6.30 11.37
C THR A 30 -17.81 6.72 11.14
N HIS A 31 -16.89 6.11 11.88
CA HIS A 31 -15.44 6.24 11.72
C HIS A 31 -14.90 5.02 10.98
N VAL A 32 -14.13 5.26 9.92
CA VAL A 32 -13.40 4.23 9.18
C VAL A 32 -11.91 4.49 9.36
N VAL A 33 -11.20 3.52 9.94
CA VAL A 33 -9.76 3.63 10.20
C VAL A 33 -9.06 2.41 9.62
N CYS A 34 -7.99 2.63 8.85
CA CYS A 34 -7.14 1.57 8.33
C CYS A 34 -5.69 1.75 8.82
N HIS A 35 -5.12 0.66 9.32
CA HIS A 35 -3.71 0.52 9.62
C HIS A 35 -3.00 -0.19 8.48
N TYR A 36 -1.76 0.21 8.23
CA TYR A 36 -0.88 -0.32 7.20
C TYR A 36 0.45 -0.66 7.84
N GLU A 37 1.21 -1.58 7.26
CA GLU A 37 2.59 -1.87 7.68
C GLU A 37 3.47 -0.60 7.65
N PRO A 38 4.53 -0.50 8.49
CA PRO A 38 5.43 0.63 8.49
C PRO A 38 5.98 0.96 7.09
N MET A 39 6.20 2.25 6.81
CA MET A 39 6.88 2.68 5.59
C MET A 39 8.38 2.54 5.78
N TYR A 40 9.05 2.01 4.77
CA TYR A 40 10.50 2.01 4.69
C TYR A 40 10.91 2.80 3.44
N GLY A 41 11.83 3.75 3.60
CA GLY A 41 12.27 4.65 2.52
C GLY A 41 11.34 5.83 2.26
N GLU A 42 11.58 6.54 1.16
CA GLU A 42 10.86 7.77 0.80
C GLU A 42 10.05 7.65 -0.51
N GLN A 43 10.37 6.66 -1.35
CA GLN A 43 9.69 6.42 -2.62
C GLN A 43 8.48 5.51 -2.42
N ILE A 44 7.31 5.95 -2.90
CA ILE A 44 6.03 5.23 -2.74
C ILE A 44 6.02 3.96 -3.61
N TYR A 45 6.48 4.06 -4.85
CA TYR A 45 6.59 2.92 -5.76
C TYR A 45 7.68 3.16 -6.80
N GLU A 46 8.28 2.09 -7.30
CA GLU A 46 9.16 2.15 -8.46
C GLU A 46 8.39 2.47 -9.74
N ILE A 47 8.91 3.41 -10.54
CA ILE A 47 8.32 3.79 -11.83
C ILE A 47 8.86 2.85 -12.90
N GLY A 48 7.97 2.18 -13.63
CA GLY A 48 8.34 1.26 -14.70
C GLY A 48 7.13 0.64 -15.40
N GLU A 49 7.39 -0.28 -16.32
CA GLU A 49 6.34 -1.12 -16.87
C GLU A 49 5.75 -2.03 -15.78
N LYS A 50 4.46 -2.34 -15.91
CA LYS A 50 3.74 -3.12 -14.91
C LYS A 50 4.41 -4.48 -14.74
N CYS A 51 4.57 -4.89 -13.47
CA CYS A 51 5.17 -6.15 -13.07
C CYS A 51 6.65 -6.40 -13.38
N THR A 52 7.38 -5.50 -14.04
CA THR A 52 8.82 -5.73 -14.31
C THR A 52 9.66 -5.79 -13.03
N GLY A 53 9.16 -5.20 -11.93
CA GLY A 53 9.80 -5.26 -10.61
C GLY A 53 9.39 -6.43 -9.72
N CYS A 54 8.42 -7.29 -10.10
CA CYS A 54 7.86 -8.27 -9.17
C CYS A 54 8.89 -9.31 -8.66
N SER A 55 9.90 -9.65 -9.47
CA SER A 55 10.96 -10.58 -9.08
C SER A 55 11.79 -10.10 -7.89
N TYR A 56 11.81 -8.78 -7.61
CA TYR A 56 12.46 -8.22 -6.43
C TYR A 56 11.85 -8.73 -5.12
N TYR A 57 10.56 -9.07 -5.13
CA TYR A 57 9.82 -9.49 -3.95
C TYR A 57 9.90 -11.00 -3.67
N GLY A 58 10.52 -11.78 -4.55
CA GLY A 58 10.74 -13.22 -4.39
C GLY A 58 10.57 -14.01 -5.69
N SER A 59 11.15 -15.21 -5.76
CA SER A 59 11.14 -16.07 -6.95
C SER A 59 9.77 -16.69 -7.26
N ASN A 60 8.92 -16.83 -6.25
CA ASN A 60 7.55 -17.33 -6.35
C ASN A 60 6.51 -16.22 -6.58
N VAL A 61 6.93 -14.94 -6.62
CA VAL A 61 6.04 -13.81 -6.88
C VAL A 61 5.69 -13.75 -8.36
N ARG A 62 4.40 -13.64 -8.66
CA ARG A 62 3.85 -13.61 -10.00
C ARG A 62 3.11 -12.30 -10.26
N CYS A 63 3.03 -11.95 -11.54
CA CYS A 63 2.20 -10.86 -12.00
C CYS A 63 0.76 -11.34 -12.19
N GLU A 64 -0.18 -10.67 -11.54
CA GLU A 64 -1.61 -10.90 -11.74
C GLU A 64 -2.35 -9.58 -11.64
N ASN A 65 -3.17 -9.25 -12.65
CA ASN A 65 -3.95 -8.00 -12.72
C ASN A 65 -3.12 -6.75 -12.38
N ASP A 66 -1.92 -6.64 -12.96
CA ASP A 66 -0.97 -5.54 -12.76
C ASP A 66 -0.40 -5.42 -11.33
N LEU A 67 -0.53 -6.46 -10.50
CA LEU A 67 -0.02 -6.53 -9.12
C LEU A 67 0.94 -7.71 -8.92
N CYS A 68 1.84 -7.59 -7.96
CA CYS A 68 2.77 -8.64 -7.55
C CYS A 68 2.16 -9.49 -6.42
N ILE A 69 1.93 -10.78 -6.67
CA ILE A 69 1.29 -11.72 -5.73
C ILE A 69 2.24 -12.89 -5.43
N ALA A 70 2.41 -13.24 -4.16
CA ALA A 70 3.36 -14.25 -3.67
C ALA A 70 2.68 -15.59 -3.30
#